data_AF-A0A957MD16-F1
#
_entry.id   AF-A0A957MD16-F1
#
_cell.length_a   1.000
_cell.length_b   1.000
_cell.length_c   1.000
_cell.angle_alpha   90.00
_cell.angle_beta   90.00
_cell.angle_gamma   90.00
#
_symmetry.space_group_name_H-M   'P 1'
#
loop_
_entity.id
_entity.type
_entity.pdbx_description
1 polymer ?
#
loop_
_entity_poly.entity_id
_entity_poly.type
_entity_poly.pdbx_seq_one_letter_code
_entity_poly.pdbx_strand_id
1 'polypeptide(L)'
;DGDFWVLADSAANAGPRTDRGGVYAQADDANPERIRVSGELRYDTANMPAVTAGATFGSPLVGIMDYDRASYALRTTQALSVVVTTQLAPEVTPLTGDALYQSIATLDAGNLGGSAGDGEYAKKAALIVQNLRSPDIVVLDEVGDNNGAVDDGIVAADVTFGRLIAAVQQAGGPTYAYAQ
;
A
#
# COMPACT_ATOMS: atom_id res chain seq x y z
N ASP A 1 -2.98 -10.41 2.42
CA ASP A 1 -2.09 -11.56 2.22
C ASP A 1 -0.87 -11.53 3.14
N GLY A 2 -0.33 -10.35 3.49
CA GLY A 2 0.81 -10.23 4.43
C GLY A 2 2.18 -10.52 3.79
N ASP A 3 2.17 -11.05 2.56
CA ASP A 3 3.33 -11.26 1.70
C ASP A 3 4.21 -10.01 1.56
N PHE A 4 5.49 -10.25 1.35
CA PHE A 4 6.47 -9.21 1.06
C PHE A 4 7.50 -9.70 0.04
N TRP A 5 8.30 -8.77 -0.48
CA TRP A 5 9.32 -9.06 -1.49
C TRP A 5 10.71 -8.95 -0.89
N VAL A 6 11.59 -9.87 -1.30
CA VAL A 6 13.00 -9.87 -0.91
C VAL A 6 13.91 -9.86 -2.14
N LEU A 7 15.13 -9.39 -1.90
CA LEU A 7 16.25 -9.48 -2.83
C LEU A 7 17.34 -10.30 -2.17
N ALA A 8 17.88 -11.27 -2.90
CA ALA A 8 18.96 -12.12 -2.41
C ALA A 8 20.29 -11.35 -2.33
N ASP A 9 21.26 -11.90 -1.60
CA ASP A 9 22.64 -11.41 -1.52
C ASP A 9 22.76 -9.91 -1.16
N SER A 10 21.94 -9.47 -0.18
CA SER A 10 21.82 -8.05 0.20
C SER A 10 21.59 -7.11 -0.99
N ALA A 11 20.99 -7.65 -2.04
CA ALA A 11 20.73 -7.00 -3.32
C ALA A 11 21.95 -6.50 -4.10
N ALA A 12 23.11 -7.15 -3.95
CA ALA A 12 24.35 -6.78 -4.63
C ALA A 12 24.20 -6.64 -6.17
N ASN A 13 23.28 -7.39 -6.77
CA ASN A 13 23.02 -7.42 -8.22
C ASN A 13 21.62 -6.94 -8.60
N ALA A 14 20.92 -6.22 -7.71
CA ALA A 14 19.57 -5.74 -7.98
C ALA A 14 19.52 -4.22 -7.84
N GLY A 15 19.28 -3.56 -8.97
CA GLY A 15 19.19 -2.11 -9.05
C GLY A 15 18.78 -1.67 -10.46
N PRO A 16 18.46 -0.39 -10.65
CA PRO A 16 18.61 0.72 -9.69
C PRO A 16 17.60 0.70 -8.52
N ARG A 17 17.94 1.42 -7.44
CA ARG A 17 17.17 1.45 -6.19
C ARG A 17 16.45 2.77 -5.96
N THR A 18 15.28 2.71 -5.33
CA THR A 18 14.60 3.89 -4.81
C THR A 18 15.26 4.33 -3.49
N ASP A 19 15.07 5.59 -3.10
CA ASP A 19 15.57 6.12 -1.82
C ASP A 19 15.04 5.35 -0.60
N ARG A 20 13.87 4.72 -0.76
CA ARG A 20 13.23 3.88 0.25
C ARG A 20 13.72 2.42 0.21
N GLY A 21 14.72 2.12 -0.61
CA GLY A 21 15.32 0.78 -0.73
C GLY A 21 14.47 -0.21 -1.53
N GLY A 22 13.53 0.24 -2.37
CA GLY A 22 12.90 -0.62 -3.38
C GLY A 22 13.79 -0.77 -4.63
N VAL A 23 13.44 -1.67 -5.53
CA VAL A 23 13.94 -1.69 -6.93
C VAL A 23 12.81 -1.25 -7.85
N TYR A 24 13.12 -0.55 -8.94
CA TYR A 24 12.10 -0.09 -9.90
C TYR A 24 12.35 -0.68 -11.29
N ALA A 25 11.27 -0.90 -12.04
CA ALA A 25 11.35 -1.46 -13.38
C ALA A 25 12.13 -0.54 -14.33
N GLN A 26 12.97 -1.15 -15.15
CA GLN A 26 13.63 -0.55 -16.31
C GLN A 26 13.00 -1.10 -17.59
N ALA A 27 13.25 -0.45 -18.72
CA ALA A 27 12.72 -0.88 -20.01
C ALA A 27 13.18 -2.29 -20.41
N ASP A 28 14.38 -2.68 -19.97
CA ASP A 28 15.03 -3.96 -20.23
C ASP A 28 15.14 -4.87 -18.99
N ASP A 29 14.67 -4.40 -17.83
CA ASP A 29 14.72 -5.15 -16.57
C ASP A 29 13.44 -4.96 -15.73
N ALA A 30 12.61 -6.00 -15.71
CA ALA A 30 11.39 -6.04 -14.90
C ALA A 30 11.64 -6.45 -13.43
N ASN A 31 12.91 -6.62 -13.03
CA ASN A 31 13.37 -7.14 -11.74
C ASN A 31 12.88 -8.59 -11.45
N PRO A 32 13.18 -9.58 -12.32
CA PRO A 32 12.79 -10.99 -12.09
C PRO A 32 13.50 -11.64 -10.89
N GLU A 33 14.56 -11.03 -10.38
CA GLU A 33 15.34 -11.47 -9.23
C GLU A 33 14.67 -11.18 -7.87
N ARG A 34 13.54 -10.46 -7.87
CA ARG A 34 12.70 -10.33 -6.67
C ARG A 34 11.97 -11.63 -6.40
N ILE A 35 12.02 -12.08 -5.16
CA ILE A 35 11.29 -13.25 -4.70
C ILE A 35 10.19 -12.79 -3.75
N ARG A 36 8.95 -13.18 -4.04
CA ARG A 36 7.84 -12.97 -3.11
C ARG A 36 7.95 -14.02 -2.00
N VAL A 37 7.92 -13.58 -0.76
CA VAL A 37 7.89 -14.47 0.40
C VAL A 37 6.44 -14.56 0.86
N SER A 38 5.91 -15.78 0.89
CA SER A 38 4.53 -16.06 1.28
C SER A 38 4.49 -16.90 2.54
N GLY A 39 3.71 -16.46 3.52
CA GLY A 39 3.51 -17.13 4.80
C GLY A 39 2.50 -18.28 4.78
N GLU A 40 1.77 -18.50 3.69
CA GLU A 40 0.57 -19.37 3.59
C GLU A 40 0.72 -20.78 4.20
N LEU A 41 1.90 -21.41 4.15
CA LEU A 41 2.11 -22.76 4.69
C LEU A 41 2.33 -22.82 6.21
N ARG A 42 2.55 -21.67 6.85
CA ARG A 42 2.97 -21.59 8.26
C ARG A 42 2.17 -20.58 9.08
N TYR A 43 1.86 -19.44 8.47
CA TYR A 43 1.21 -18.33 9.12
C TYR A 43 -0.23 -18.26 8.63
N ASP A 44 -1.17 -18.08 9.56
CA ASP A 44 -2.38 -17.35 9.20
C ASP A 44 -1.94 -15.96 8.73
N THR A 45 -2.50 -15.46 7.62
CA THR A 45 -2.14 -14.17 7.01
C THR A 45 -2.10 -13.00 8.01
N ALA A 46 -2.91 -13.06 9.08
CA ALA A 46 -2.92 -12.07 10.17
C ALA A 46 -1.68 -12.11 11.09
N ASN A 47 -0.88 -13.17 11.03
CA ASN A 47 0.28 -13.44 11.90
C ASN A 47 1.62 -13.41 11.17
N MET A 48 1.63 -13.00 9.90
CA MET A 48 2.87 -12.80 9.17
C MET A 48 3.66 -11.65 9.82
N PRO A 49 4.97 -11.80 10.07
CA PRO A 49 5.78 -10.73 10.63
C PRO A 49 5.73 -9.48 9.75
N ALA A 50 5.44 -8.32 10.36
CA ALA A 50 5.47 -7.05 9.66
C ALA A 50 6.90 -6.69 9.24
N VAL A 51 7.05 -6.26 8.00
CA VAL A 51 8.34 -5.81 7.43
C VAL A 51 8.17 -4.46 6.75
N THR A 52 9.26 -3.69 6.72
CA THR A 52 9.39 -2.45 5.95
C THR A 52 10.45 -2.63 4.89
N ALA A 53 10.46 -1.79 3.85
CA ALA A 53 11.55 -1.79 2.89
C ALA A 53 12.89 -1.54 3.62
N GLY A 54 13.90 -2.35 3.26
CA GLY A 54 15.20 -2.40 3.92
C GLY A 54 15.30 -3.30 5.14
N ALA A 55 14.21 -3.92 5.61
CA ALA A 55 14.30 -5.00 6.61
C ALA A 55 15.16 -6.16 6.07
N THR A 56 15.91 -6.79 6.97
CA THR A 56 16.76 -7.94 6.68
C THR A 56 16.32 -9.15 7.49
N PHE A 57 16.94 -10.32 7.26
CA PHE A 57 16.61 -11.54 7.99
C PHE A 57 17.88 -12.11 8.63
N GLY A 58 17.80 -12.43 9.93
CA GLY A 58 18.92 -12.93 10.70
C GLY A 58 19.27 -14.40 10.42
N SER A 59 18.38 -15.10 9.73
CA SER A 59 18.52 -16.49 9.32
C SER A 59 18.09 -16.66 7.86
N PRO A 60 18.58 -17.68 7.16
CA PRO A 60 18.12 -18.01 5.81
C PRO A 60 16.61 -18.19 5.75
N LEU A 61 16.00 -17.74 4.65
CA LEU A 61 14.61 -18.04 4.34
C LEU A 61 14.52 -19.44 3.75
N VAL A 62 13.79 -20.33 4.42
CA VAL A 62 13.64 -21.74 4.02
C VAL A 62 12.19 -22.03 3.67
N GLY A 63 11.98 -22.59 2.50
CA GLY A 63 10.64 -22.84 1.96
C GLY A 63 10.65 -23.63 0.68
N ILE A 64 9.45 -23.78 0.11
CA ILE A 64 9.22 -24.40 -1.21
C ILE A 64 9.19 -23.27 -2.24
N MET A 65 10.00 -23.39 -3.29
CA MET A 65 9.92 -22.48 -4.43
C MET A 65 8.72 -22.80 -5.29
N ASP A 66 8.01 -21.76 -5.72
CA ASP A 66 6.78 -21.80 -6.49
C ASP A 66 6.78 -20.67 -7.54
N TYR A 67 5.84 -20.71 -8.48
CA TYR A 67 5.64 -19.64 -9.46
C TYR A 67 4.15 -19.37 -9.65
N ASP A 68 3.69 -18.24 -9.15
CA ASP A 68 2.31 -17.76 -9.24
C ASP A 68 2.26 -16.23 -9.27
N ARG A 69 1.10 -15.67 -9.63
CA ARG A 69 0.91 -14.22 -9.83
C ARG A 69 1.99 -13.59 -10.71
N ALA A 70 2.46 -14.34 -11.72
CA ALA A 70 3.57 -13.98 -12.61
C ALA A 70 4.89 -13.64 -11.89
N SER A 71 5.22 -14.37 -10.82
CA SER A 71 6.43 -14.14 -10.03
C SER A 71 6.94 -15.40 -9.33
N TYR A 72 8.24 -15.46 -9.06
CA TYR A 72 8.79 -16.50 -8.18
C TYR A 72 8.37 -16.23 -6.73
N ALA A 73 7.85 -17.25 -6.07
CA ALA A 73 7.44 -17.20 -4.68
C ALA A 73 8.18 -18.25 -3.84
N LEU A 74 8.59 -17.88 -2.63
CA LEU A 74 9.07 -18.78 -1.61
C LEU A 74 7.95 -18.97 -0.58
N ARG A 75 7.36 -20.17 -0.54
CA ARG A 75 6.38 -20.58 0.46
C ARG A 75 7.13 -21.03 1.72
N THR A 76 7.17 -20.18 2.74
CA THR A 76 8.02 -20.40 3.91
C THR A 76 7.53 -21.58 4.75
N THR A 77 8.43 -22.50 5.09
CA THR A 77 8.13 -23.64 5.97
C THR A 77 8.67 -23.45 7.38
N GLN A 78 9.60 -22.50 7.55
CA GLN A 78 10.22 -22.16 8.83
C GLN A 78 9.79 -20.77 9.33
N ALA A 79 10.04 -20.51 10.61
CA ALA A 79 9.78 -19.19 11.18
C ALA A 79 10.75 -18.15 10.62
N LEU A 80 10.23 -16.97 10.31
CA LEU A 80 11.00 -15.82 9.87
C LEU A 80 11.65 -15.11 11.06
N SER A 81 12.95 -14.89 10.99
CA SER A 81 13.70 -14.05 11.93
C SER A 81 13.93 -12.68 11.30
N VAL A 82 12.92 -11.80 11.42
CA VAL A 82 12.99 -10.43 10.87
C VAL A 82 13.94 -9.58 11.71
N VAL A 83 14.86 -8.91 11.03
CA VAL A 83 15.71 -7.87 11.58
C VAL A 83 15.31 -6.56 10.92
N VAL A 84 14.43 -5.82 11.61
CA VAL A 84 13.98 -4.51 11.14
C VAL A 84 15.04 -3.47 11.50
N THR A 85 15.71 -2.96 10.48
CA THR A 85 16.74 -1.92 10.62
C THR A 85 16.26 -0.53 10.21
N THR A 86 15.08 -0.43 9.61
CA THR A 86 14.55 0.83 9.06
C THR A 86 13.30 1.30 9.81
N GLN A 87 13.21 2.61 10.02
CA GLN A 87 12.03 3.28 10.58
C GLN A 87 11.31 4.09 9.50
N LEU A 88 11.02 3.46 8.36
CA LEU A 88 10.28 4.14 7.30
C LEU A 88 8.88 4.49 7.80
N ALA A 89 8.61 5.78 7.90
CA ALA A 89 7.28 6.32 8.12
C ALA A 89 6.71 6.89 6.81
N PRO A 90 5.37 6.95 6.67
CA PRO A 90 4.73 7.71 5.60
C PRO A 90 5.25 9.15 5.54
N GLU A 91 5.51 9.64 4.32
CA GLU A 91 6.03 10.99 4.11
C GLU A 91 4.94 12.04 4.27
N VAL A 92 5.36 13.27 4.64
CA VAL A 92 4.51 14.45 4.59
C VAL A 92 5.01 15.31 3.44
N THR A 93 4.12 15.65 2.51
CA THR A 93 4.50 16.49 1.36
C THR A 93 4.94 17.88 1.84
N PRO A 94 6.01 18.44 1.25
CA PRO A 94 6.34 19.85 1.46
C PRO A 94 5.44 20.78 0.64
N LEU A 95 4.70 20.25 -0.34
CA LEU A 95 3.86 21.03 -1.25
C LEU A 95 2.67 21.64 -0.51
N THR A 96 2.33 22.86 -0.90
CA THR A 96 1.14 23.59 -0.46
C THR A 96 0.59 24.34 -1.66
N GLY A 97 -0.74 24.34 -1.84
CA GLY A 97 -1.39 25.23 -2.80
C GLY A 97 -1.39 26.69 -2.34
N ASP A 98 -1.63 27.61 -3.27
CA ASP A 98 -1.91 29.02 -3.00
C ASP A 98 -2.82 29.62 -4.08
N ALA A 99 -2.94 30.95 -4.14
CA ALA A 99 -3.78 31.63 -5.12
C ALA A 99 -3.34 31.44 -6.59
N LEU A 100 -2.11 31.01 -6.84
CA LEU A 100 -1.50 30.83 -8.17
C LEU A 100 -1.21 29.36 -8.48
N TYR A 101 -1.09 28.50 -7.47
CA TYR A 101 -0.74 27.09 -7.64
C TYR A 101 -1.78 26.16 -7.05
N GLN A 102 -2.26 25.24 -7.88
CA GLN A 102 -3.18 24.17 -7.45
C GLN A 102 -2.39 22.90 -7.10
N SER A 103 -2.74 22.30 -5.97
CA SER A 103 -2.18 21.04 -5.50
C SER A 103 -3.05 19.86 -5.93
N ILE A 104 -2.42 18.85 -6.52
CA ILE A 104 -3.08 17.64 -7.01
C ILE A 104 -2.34 16.43 -6.44
N ALA A 105 -3.06 15.49 -5.85
CA ALA A 105 -2.52 14.23 -5.37
C ALA A 105 -3.28 13.04 -5.94
N THR A 106 -2.56 11.96 -6.23
CA THR A 106 -3.14 10.63 -6.50
C THR A 106 -3.02 9.79 -5.24
N LEU A 107 -4.09 9.11 -4.84
CA LEU A 107 -4.12 8.24 -3.68
C LEU A 107 -4.87 6.96 -4.01
N ASP A 108 -4.20 5.83 -3.80
CA ASP A 108 -4.84 4.52 -3.81
C ASP A 108 -5.69 4.34 -2.52
N ALA A 109 -6.99 4.13 -2.71
CA ALA A 109 -7.94 3.92 -1.63
C ALA A 109 -7.89 2.47 -1.08
N GLY A 110 -7.23 1.54 -1.75
CA GLY A 110 -7.02 0.16 -1.30
C GLY A 110 -8.32 -0.62 -1.24
N ASN A 111 -9.10 -0.59 -2.31
CA ASN A 111 -10.43 -1.21 -2.43
C ASN A 111 -11.41 -0.71 -1.35
N LEU A 112 -11.38 0.58 -1.03
CA LEU A 112 -12.26 1.17 -0.02
C LEU A 112 -13.70 1.20 -0.54
N GLY A 113 -14.57 0.36 0.01
CA GLY A 113 -16.00 0.31 -0.32
C GLY A 113 -16.91 0.82 0.80
N GLY A 114 -18.18 1.00 0.48
CA GLY A 114 -19.20 1.55 1.40
C GLY A 114 -19.47 0.68 2.63
N SER A 115 -19.04 -0.59 2.64
CA SER A 115 -19.12 -1.51 3.78
C SER A 115 -17.83 -1.58 4.63
N ALA A 116 -16.77 -0.86 4.26
CA ALA A 116 -15.52 -0.86 5.00
C ALA A 116 -15.69 -0.28 6.42
N GLY A 117 -14.89 -0.74 7.37
CA GLY A 117 -14.92 -0.27 8.75
C GLY A 117 -14.42 1.18 8.89
N ASP A 118 -14.91 1.90 9.89
CA ASP A 118 -14.58 3.33 10.10
C ASP A 118 -13.08 3.60 10.25
N GLY A 119 -12.32 2.63 10.78
CA GLY A 119 -10.87 2.72 10.88
C GLY A 119 -10.16 2.86 9.52
N GLU A 120 -10.69 2.28 8.45
CA GLU A 120 -10.11 2.41 7.11
C GLU A 120 -10.35 3.82 6.53
N TYR A 121 -11.56 4.34 6.70
CA TYR A 121 -11.88 5.74 6.34
C TYR A 121 -11.03 6.73 7.13
N ALA A 122 -10.86 6.52 8.44
CA ALA A 122 -10.04 7.37 9.28
C ALA A 122 -8.56 7.37 8.85
N LYS A 123 -8.01 6.20 8.48
CA LYS A 123 -6.63 6.09 7.96
C LYS A 123 -6.47 6.90 6.66
N LYS A 124 -7.40 6.76 5.71
CA LYS A 124 -7.34 7.49 4.43
C LYS A 124 -7.53 8.99 4.61
N ALA A 125 -8.46 9.40 5.48
CA ALA A 125 -8.65 10.79 5.85
C ALA A 125 -7.39 11.39 6.49
N ALA A 126 -6.71 10.66 7.40
CA ALA A 126 -5.45 11.11 7.98
C ALA A 126 -4.35 11.29 6.91
N LEU A 127 -4.23 10.38 5.94
CA LEU A 127 -3.31 10.54 4.82
C LEU A 127 -3.62 11.81 4.01
N ILE A 128 -4.88 12.04 3.66
CA ILE A 128 -5.30 13.22 2.89
C ILE A 128 -4.99 14.50 3.66
N VAL A 129 -5.36 14.56 4.95
CA VAL A 129 -5.27 15.80 5.73
C VAL A 129 -3.85 16.07 6.20
N GLN A 130 -3.16 15.06 6.74
CA GLN A 130 -1.87 15.23 7.43
C GLN A 130 -0.70 15.03 6.47
N ASN A 131 -0.70 13.95 5.68
CA ASN A 131 0.42 13.60 4.81
C ASN A 131 0.39 14.38 3.48
N LEU A 132 -0.79 14.51 2.86
CA LEU A 132 -0.98 15.23 1.60
C LEU A 132 -1.34 16.70 1.79
N ARG A 133 -1.55 17.15 3.03
CA ARG A 133 -1.88 18.53 3.40
C ARG A 133 -3.16 19.08 2.75
N SER A 134 -4.18 18.23 2.60
CA SER A 134 -5.49 18.60 2.02
C SER A 134 -5.37 19.27 0.65
N PRO A 135 -4.92 18.52 -0.38
CA PRO A 135 -4.70 19.09 -1.71
C PRO A 135 -6.03 19.54 -2.34
N ASP A 136 -5.97 20.48 -3.29
CA ASP A 136 -7.18 21.01 -3.94
C ASP A 136 -7.93 19.94 -4.73
N ILE A 137 -7.20 18.98 -5.32
CA ILE A 137 -7.76 17.84 -6.05
C ILE A 137 -7.10 16.55 -5.54
N VAL A 138 -7.93 15.57 -5.18
CA VAL A 138 -7.50 14.19 -4.91
C VAL A 138 -8.05 13.29 -6.01
N VAL A 139 -7.16 12.65 -6.77
CA VAL A 139 -7.50 11.57 -7.70
C VAL A 139 -7.40 10.26 -6.92
N LEU A 140 -8.51 9.52 -6.84
CA LEU A 140 -8.58 8.27 -6.09
C LEU A 140 -8.59 7.08 -7.05
N ASP A 141 -7.70 6.13 -6.78
CA ASP A 141 -7.72 4.80 -7.40
C ASP A 141 -8.30 3.78 -6.41
N GLU A 142 -8.78 2.63 -6.92
CA GLU A 142 -9.34 1.53 -6.13
C GLU A 142 -10.47 1.93 -5.16
N VAL A 143 -11.37 2.81 -5.59
CA VAL A 143 -12.61 3.12 -4.85
C VAL A 143 -13.65 2.04 -5.18
N GLY A 144 -14.17 1.38 -4.14
CA GLY A 144 -15.28 0.43 -4.25
C GLY A 144 -16.64 1.12 -4.23
N ASP A 145 -17.65 0.43 -4.76
CA ASP A 145 -19.04 0.87 -4.69
C ASP A 145 -19.60 0.82 -3.25
N ASN A 146 -20.89 1.11 -3.11
CA ASN A 146 -21.59 1.22 -1.83
C ASN A 146 -21.61 -0.08 -1.01
N ASN A 147 -21.46 -1.24 -1.64
CA ASN A 147 -21.52 -2.53 -0.94
C ASN A 147 -20.13 -3.20 -0.82
N GLY A 148 -19.11 -2.68 -1.53
CA GLY A 148 -17.73 -3.12 -1.48
C GLY A 148 -17.49 -4.38 -2.30
N ALA A 149 -17.41 -5.54 -1.65
CA ALA A 149 -17.07 -6.81 -2.33
C ALA A 149 -18.31 -7.63 -2.73
N VAL A 150 -19.52 -7.10 -2.52
CA VAL A 150 -20.77 -7.83 -2.74
C VAL A 150 -21.23 -7.61 -4.18
N ASP A 151 -21.25 -8.65 -5.00
CA ASP A 151 -21.79 -8.55 -6.36
C ASP A 151 -23.34 -8.62 -6.34
N ASP A 152 -23.98 -7.45 -6.32
CA ASP A 152 -25.45 -7.29 -6.44
C ASP A 152 -25.88 -6.56 -7.73
N GLY A 153 -24.93 -6.24 -8.61
CA GLY A 153 -25.14 -5.50 -9.85
C GLY A 153 -25.31 -3.98 -9.71
N ILE A 154 -25.23 -3.42 -8.49
CA ILE A 154 -25.30 -1.97 -8.23
C ILE A 154 -23.89 -1.40 -8.10
N VAL A 155 -23.51 -0.50 -9.01
CA VAL A 155 -22.14 0.06 -9.09
C VAL A 155 -22.02 1.50 -8.53
N ALA A 156 -23.04 1.97 -7.83
CA ALA A 156 -23.04 3.33 -7.27
C ALA A 156 -22.08 3.42 -6.07
N ALA A 157 -21.31 4.51 -5.97
CA ALA A 157 -20.30 4.72 -4.92
C ALA A 157 -20.55 5.99 -4.06
N ASP A 158 -21.76 6.56 -4.11
CA ASP A 158 -22.13 7.78 -3.40
C ASP A 158 -22.01 7.66 -1.88
N VAL A 159 -22.27 6.47 -1.32
CA VAL A 159 -22.05 6.17 0.11
C VAL A 159 -20.56 6.13 0.42
N THR A 160 -19.75 5.49 -0.43
CA THR A 160 -18.28 5.42 -0.25
C THR A 160 -17.67 6.83 -0.23
N PHE A 161 -17.99 7.66 -1.23
CA PHE A 161 -17.52 9.05 -1.28
C PHE A 161 -18.04 9.87 -0.11
N GLY A 162 -19.33 9.76 0.23
CA GLY A 162 -19.92 10.48 1.36
C GLY A 162 -19.23 10.17 2.69
N ARG A 163 -18.92 8.89 2.93
CA ARG A 163 -18.19 8.45 4.13
C ARG A 163 -16.76 8.96 4.16
N LEU A 164 -16.04 8.94 3.03
CA LEU A 164 -14.68 9.47 2.97
C LEU A 164 -14.64 10.99 3.18
N ILE A 165 -15.55 11.74 2.57
CA ILE A 165 -15.67 13.19 2.76
C ILE A 165 -15.95 13.51 4.23
N ALA A 166 -16.88 12.79 4.86
CA ALA A 166 -17.18 12.96 6.28
C ALA A 166 -15.96 12.67 7.17
N ALA A 167 -15.20 11.61 6.86
CA ALA A 167 -13.98 11.27 7.60
C ALA A 167 -12.89 12.34 7.44
N VAL A 168 -12.72 12.92 6.25
CA VAL A 168 -11.81 14.05 6.01
C VAL A 168 -12.20 15.25 6.85
N GLN A 169 -13.48 15.62 6.88
CA GLN A 169 -13.97 16.72 7.72
C GLN A 169 -13.70 16.46 9.21
N GLN A 170 -13.96 15.23 9.68
CA GLN A 170 -13.69 14.84 11.07
C GLN A 170 -12.21 14.89 11.43
N ALA A 171 -11.32 14.60 10.47
CA ALA A 171 -9.88 14.73 10.61
C ALA A 171 -9.37 16.20 10.57
N GLY A 172 -10.27 17.17 10.38
CA GLY A 172 -9.95 18.60 10.30
C GLY A 172 -9.66 19.12 8.89
N GLY A 173 -9.94 18.32 7.86
CA GLY A 173 -9.79 18.69 6.45
C GLY A 173 -10.98 19.48 5.88
N PRO A 174 -10.88 19.90 4.61
CA PRO A 174 -11.96 20.61 3.93
C PRO A 174 -13.12 19.68 3.56
N THR A 175 -14.21 20.28 3.09
CA THR A 175 -15.29 19.54 2.43
C THR A 175 -14.96 19.41 0.95
N TYR A 176 -14.78 18.18 0.47
CA TYR A 176 -14.63 17.92 -0.95
C TYR A 176 -15.98 17.69 -1.64
N ALA A 177 -16.04 18.05 -2.91
CA ALA A 177 -17.02 17.48 -3.85
C ALA A 177 -16.36 16.30 -4.59
N TYR A 178 -17.16 15.37 -5.12
CA TYR A 178 -16.67 14.24 -5.89
C TYR A 178 -17.28 14.21 -7.29
N ALA A 179 -16.58 13.57 -8.22
CA ALA A 179 -17.06 13.16 -9.53
C ALA A 179 -16.50 11.75 -9.80
N GLN A 180 -17.30 10.91 -10.47
CA GLN A 180 -16.98 9.53 -10.83
C GLN A 180 -17.20 9.31 -12.32
#